data_AF-A0A2H0L7C9-F1
#
_entry.id   AF-A0A2H0L7C9-F1
#
_cell.length_a   1.000
_cell.length_b   1.000
_cell.length_c   1.000
_cell.angle_alpha   90.00
_cell.angle_beta   90.00
_cell.angle_gamma   90.00
#
_symmetry.space_group_name_H-M   'P 1'
#
loop_
_entity.id
_entity.type
_entity.pdbx_description
1 polymer ?
#
loop_
_entity_poly.entity_id
_entity_poly.type
_entity_poly.pdbx_seq_one_letter_code
_entity_poly.pdbx_strand_id
1 'polypeptide(L)'
;MLNYILNKDVDAVLSAIGAKNLSEKERAETMKQLLEHFSKIIIDAAIGELNDEQIKEFNSALNDPDAEEKIANITTHVPGLMKKIEDAVEQEFLSLRSAKEKLS
;
A
#
# COMPACT_ATOMS: atom_id res chain seq x y z
N MET A 1 5.07 -3.93 -5.87
CA MET A 1 4.50 -2.59 -5.62
C MET A 1 4.21 -2.35 -4.15
N LEU A 2 3.74 -3.36 -3.41
CA LEU A 2 3.56 -3.32 -1.96
C LEU A 2 4.76 -2.71 -1.21
N ASN A 3 5.99 -3.16 -1.49
CA ASN A 3 7.19 -2.66 -0.83
C ASN A 3 7.43 -1.16 -1.01
N TYR A 4 6.97 -0.54 -2.10
CA TYR A 4 7.08 0.92 -2.27
C TYR A 4 6.22 1.66 -1.25
N ILE A 5 5.04 1.12 -0.95
CA ILE A 5 4.13 1.67 0.06
C ILE A 5 4.68 1.43 1.46
N LEU A 6 5.08 0.19 1.78
CA LEU A 6 5.56 -0.16 3.12
C LEU A 6 6.83 0.61 3.49
N ASN A 7 7.75 0.78 2.53
CA ASN A 7 8.98 1.56 2.74
C ASN A 7 8.79 3.07 2.51
N LYS A 8 7.57 3.53 2.23
CA LYS A 8 7.22 4.94 1.97
C LYS A 8 8.13 5.59 0.91
N ASP A 9 8.49 4.83 -0.13
CA ASP A 9 9.36 5.29 -1.22
C ASP A 9 8.58 6.24 -2.15
N VAL A 10 8.72 7.54 -1.87
CA VAL A 10 8.00 8.61 -2.57
C VAL A 10 8.27 8.58 -4.08
N ASP A 11 9.53 8.37 -4.48
CA ASP A 11 9.92 8.39 -5.90
C ASP A 11 9.32 7.20 -6.64
N ALA A 12 9.41 6.00 -6.07
CA ALA A 12 8.87 4.79 -6.67
C ALA A 12 7.34 4.85 -6.78
N VAL A 13 6.65 5.30 -5.73
CA VAL A 13 5.18 5.41 -5.70
C VAL A 13 4.69 6.42 -6.76
N LEU A 14 5.23 7.63 -6.77
CA LEU A 14 4.82 8.66 -7.73
C LEU A 14 5.18 8.27 -9.17
N SER A 15 6.32 7.63 -9.37
CA SER A 15 6.71 7.09 -10.68
C SER A 15 5.72 6.03 -11.18
N ALA A 16 5.28 5.12 -10.32
CA ALA A 16 4.37 4.03 -10.66
C ALA A 16 2.98 4.54 -11.11
N ILE A 17 2.49 5.62 -10.52
CA ILE A 17 1.23 6.28 -10.94
C ILE A 17 1.43 7.36 -12.03
N GLY A 18 2.66 7.51 -12.54
CA GLY A 18 3.00 8.48 -13.57
C GLY A 18 3.04 9.94 -13.10
N ALA A 19 3.07 10.23 -11.80
CA ALA A 19 3.03 11.57 -11.19
C ALA A 19 4.40 12.19 -10.91
N LYS A 20 5.33 12.12 -11.87
CA LYS A 20 6.74 12.55 -11.69
C LYS A 20 6.96 14.07 -11.64
N ASN A 21 6.03 14.86 -12.18
CA ASN A 21 6.22 16.30 -12.41
C ASN A 21 5.58 17.18 -11.32
N LEU A 22 5.29 16.62 -10.14
CA LEU A 22 4.71 17.36 -9.02
C LEU A 22 5.79 18.21 -8.32
N SER A 23 5.39 19.40 -7.85
CA SER A 23 6.24 20.21 -6.97
C SER A 23 6.45 19.53 -5.62
N GLU A 24 7.51 19.91 -4.88
CA GLU A 24 7.86 19.27 -3.61
C GLU A 24 6.71 19.28 -2.58
N LYS A 25 5.93 20.38 -2.53
CA LYS A 25 4.73 20.47 -1.69
C LYS A 25 3.64 19.50 -2.14
N GLU A 26 3.33 19.45 -3.44
CA GLU A 26 2.32 18.53 -3.99
C GLU A 26 2.74 17.07 -3.80
N ARG A 27 4.04 16.77 -3.90
CA ARG A 27 4.58 15.43 -3.64
C ARG A 27 4.30 14.98 -2.22
N ALA A 28 4.54 15.85 -1.22
CA ALA A 28 4.27 15.52 0.18
C ALA A 28 2.77 15.30 0.46
N GLU A 29 1.91 16.19 -0.05
CA GLU A 29 0.45 16.08 0.14
C GLU A 29 -0.12 14.84 -0.58
N THR A 30 0.32 14.60 -1.82
CA THR A 30 -0.09 13.44 -2.62
C THR A 30 0.38 12.14 -1.97
N MET A 31 1.63 12.09 -1.51
CA MET A 31 2.17 10.90 -0.85
C MET A 31 1.39 10.57 0.41
N LYS A 32 1.04 11.57 1.23
CA LYS A 32 0.20 11.35 2.41
C LYS A 32 -1.14 10.70 2.05
N GLN A 33 -1.83 11.23 1.03
CA GLN A 33 -3.11 10.69 0.58
C GLN A 33 -2.98 9.27 0.03
N LEU A 34 -1.92 9.00 -0.74
CA LEU A 34 -1.65 7.67 -1.28
C LEU A 34 -1.36 6.67 -0.15
N LEU A 35 -0.53 7.02 0.84
CA LEU A 35 -0.27 6.14 1.98
C LEU A 35 -1.55 5.83 2.76
N GLU A 36 -2.38 6.84 3.04
CA GLU A 36 -3.67 6.62 3.72
C GLU A 36 -4.62 5.72 2.90
N HIS A 37 -4.63 5.89 1.58
CA HIS A 37 -5.44 5.08 0.67
C HIS A 37 -4.95 3.64 0.59
N PHE A 38 -3.66 3.42 0.31
CA PHE A 38 -3.09 2.09 0.20
C PHE A 38 -3.12 1.32 1.53
N SER A 39 -2.98 2.00 2.68
CA SER A 39 -3.20 1.34 3.98
C SER A 39 -4.60 0.74 4.07
N LYS A 40 -5.65 1.44 3.62
CA LYS A 40 -7.02 0.90 3.59
C LYS A 40 -7.12 -0.30 2.66
N ILE A 41 -6.55 -0.22 1.46
CA ILE A 41 -6.54 -1.34 0.50
C ILE A 41 -5.85 -2.58 1.09
N ILE A 42 -4.71 -2.40 1.75
CA ILE A 42 -3.95 -3.49 2.38
C ILE A 42 -4.77 -4.12 3.53
N ILE A 43 -5.42 -3.29 4.35
CA ILE A 43 -6.29 -3.75 5.44
C ILE A 43 -7.50 -4.51 4.89
N ASP A 44 -8.20 -3.95 3.91
CA ASP A 44 -9.39 -4.55 3.32
C ASP A 44 -9.08 -5.91 2.66
N ALA A 45 -7.91 -6.02 2.01
CA ALA A 45 -7.42 -7.27 1.45
C ALA A 45 -7.10 -8.33 2.53
N ALA A 46 -6.81 -7.91 3.76
CA ALA A 46 -6.42 -8.79 4.87
C ALA A 46 -7.56 -9.15 5.82
N ILE A 47 -8.56 -8.29 6.00
CA ILE A 47 -9.65 -8.46 6.99
C ILE A 47 -10.38 -9.79 6.85
N GLY A 48 -10.59 -10.28 5.62
CA GLY A 48 -11.32 -11.54 5.37
C GLY A 48 -10.56 -12.80 5.80
N GLU A 49 -9.27 -12.69 6.05
CA GLU A 49 -8.37 -13.83 6.30
C GLU A 49 -7.80 -13.84 7.73
N LEU A 50 -7.98 -12.75 8.47
CA LEU A 50 -7.41 -12.52 9.79
C LEU A 50 -8.51 -12.51 10.86
N ASN A 51 -8.18 -12.98 12.06
CA ASN A 51 -9.05 -12.79 13.23
C ASN A 51 -8.86 -11.38 13.84
N ASP A 52 -9.73 -11.00 14.79
CA ASP A 52 -9.71 -9.66 15.39
C ASP A 52 -8.38 -9.26 16.05
N GLU A 53 -7.64 -10.23 16.62
CA GLU A 53 -6.33 -9.99 17.22
C GLU A 53 -5.28 -9.72 16.15
N GLN A 54 -5.24 -10.58 15.13
CA GLN A 54 -4.36 -10.42 13.97
C GLN A 54 -4.64 -9.15 13.19
N ILE A 55 -5.91 -8.73 13.06
CA ILE A 55 -6.28 -7.45 12.43
C ILE A 55 -5.69 -6.28 13.21
N LYS A 56 -5.71 -6.31 14.54
CA LYS A 56 -5.10 -5.26 15.36
C LYS A 56 -3.59 -5.23 15.20
N GLU A 57 -2.93 -6.39 15.27
CA GLU A 57 -1.48 -6.50 15.07
C GLU A 57 -1.07 -6.02 13.67
N PHE A 58 -1.84 -6.39 12.65
CA PHE A 58 -1.61 -5.99 11.27
C PHE A 58 -1.78 -4.48 11.05
N ASN A 59 -2.80 -3.88 11.65
CA ASN A 59 -2.97 -2.42 11.65
C ASN A 59 -1.81 -1.69 12.32
N SER A 60 -1.30 -2.22 13.44
CA SER A 60 -0.12 -1.67 14.09
C SER A 60 1.13 -1.82 13.23
N ALA A 61 1.31 -2.97 12.58
CA ALA A 61 2.45 -3.24 11.70
C ALA A 61 2.52 -2.26 10.52
N LEU A 62 1.41 -1.89 9.90
CA LEU A 62 1.37 -0.95 8.77
C LEU A 62 1.92 0.45 9.07
N ASN A 63 1.86 0.86 10.34
CA ASN A 63 2.32 2.18 10.77
C ASN A 63 3.76 2.17 11.29
N ASP A 64 4.36 0.97 11.37
CA ASP A 64 5.68 0.76 11.93
C ASP A 64 6.80 1.04 10.92
N PRO A 65 7.99 1.49 11.35
CA PRO A 65 9.15 1.60 10.47
C PRO A 65 9.53 0.26 9.80
N ASP A 66 9.30 -0.87 10.48
CA ASP A 66 9.63 -2.21 9.98
C ASP A 66 8.38 -2.92 9.43
N ALA A 67 7.45 -2.16 8.83
CA ALA A 67 6.18 -2.66 8.34
C ALA A 67 6.31 -3.89 7.41
N GLU A 68 7.30 -3.88 6.52
CA GLU A 68 7.56 -4.99 5.59
C GLU A 68 7.82 -6.31 6.33
N GLU A 69 8.74 -6.31 7.29
CA GLU A 69 9.08 -7.51 8.07
C GLU A 69 7.90 -7.96 8.93
N LYS A 70 7.23 -7.03 9.61
CA LYS A 70 6.11 -7.35 10.50
C LYS A 70 4.92 -7.93 9.74
N ILE A 71 4.58 -7.35 8.58
CA ILE A 71 3.52 -7.87 7.71
C ILE A 71 3.91 -9.24 7.15
N ALA A 72 5.16 -9.42 6.71
CA ALA A 72 5.64 -10.73 6.27
C ALA A 72 5.45 -11.80 7.36
N ASN A 73 5.85 -11.50 8.59
CA ASN A 73 5.71 -12.42 9.72
C ASN A 73 4.24 -12.77 10.01
N ILE A 74 3.33 -11.80 10.03
CA ILE A 74 1.89 -12.06 10.23
C ILE A 74 1.33 -12.96 9.12
N THR A 75 1.69 -12.67 7.87
CA THR A 75 1.14 -13.37 6.70
C THR A 75 1.72 -14.78 6.51
N THR A 76 2.88 -15.12 7.09
CA THR A 76 3.44 -16.50 7.01
C THR A 76 2.51 -17.58 7.55
N HIS A 77 1.64 -17.24 8.50
CA HIS A 77 0.71 -18.17 9.13
C HIS A 77 -0.63 -18.27 8.40
N VAL A 78 -0.84 -17.47 7.35
CA VAL A 78 -2.10 -17.37 6.62
C VAL A 78 -1.84 -17.60 5.12
N PRO A 79 -2.03 -18.84 4.63
CA PRO A 79 -1.70 -19.21 3.26
C PRO A 79 -2.36 -18.28 2.23
N GLY A 80 -1.52 -17.69 1.36
CA GLY A 80 -1.99 -16.84 0.26
C GLY A 80 -2.37 -15.41 0.62
N LEU A 81 -2.34 -15.03 1.91
CA LEU A 81 -2.67 -13.67 2.33
C LEU A 81 -1.69 -12.64 1.76
N MET A 82 -0.38 -12.89 1.81
CA MET A 82 0.61 -11.97 1.23
C MET A 82 0.32 -11.71 -0.24
N LYS A 83 0.05 -12.77 -1.01
CA LYS A 83 -0.28 -12.65 -2.43
C LYS A 83 -1.55 -11.84 -2.66
N LYS A 84 -2.61 -12.06 -1.86
CA LYS A 84 -3.85 -11.26 -1.95
C LYS A 84 -3.59 -9.78 -1.73
N ILE A 85 -2.76 -9.43 -0.76
CA ILE A 85 -2.37 -8.04 -0.48
C ILE A 85 -1.57 -7.46 -1.66
N GLU A 86 -0.59 -8.20 -2.16
CA GLU A 86 0.22 -7.79 -3.32
C GLU A 86 -0.65 -7.53 -4.56
N ASP A 87 -1.54 -8.47 -4.89
CA ASP A 87 -2.46 -8.39 -6.02
C ASP A 87 -3.38 -7.15 -5.86
N ALA A 88 -3.93 -6.92 -4.66
CA ALA A 88 -4.80 -5.76 -4.40
C ALA A 88 -4.07 -4.43 -4.57
N VAL A 89 -2.84 -4.32 -4.05
CA VAL A 89 -2.02 -3.11 -4.23
C VAL A 89 -1.66 -2.90 -5.69
N GLU A 90 -1.27 -3.96 -6.42
CA GLU A 90 -0.93 -3.86 -7.84
C GLU A 90 -2.14 -3.39 -8.67
N GLN A 91 -3.33 -3.97 -8.45
CA GLN A 91 -4.56 -3.53 -9.13
C GLN A 91 -4.87 -2.06 -8.85
N GLU A 92 -4.66 -1.59 -7.63
CA GLU A 92 -4.93 -0.20 -7.29
C GLU A 92 -3.94 0.76 -7.97
N PHE A 93 -2.65 0.42 -8.05
CA PHE A 93 -1.69 1.20 -8.83
C PHE A 93 -2.08 1.29 -10.31
N LEU A 94 -2.53 0.18 -10.91
CA LEU A 94 -3.02 0.14 -12.29
C LEU A 94 -4.26 1.02 -12.49
N SER A 95 -5.19 0.99 -11.52
CA SER A 95 -6.40 1.82 -11.50
C SER A 95 -6.05 3.31 -11.48
N LEU A 96 -5.19 3.73 -10.54
CA LEU A 96 -4.75 5.12 -10.41
C LEU A 96 -4.02 5.62 -11.67
N ARG A 97 -3.14 4.80 -12.23
CA ARG A 97 -2.44 5.13 -13.48
C ARG A 97 -3.41 5.31 -14.64
N SER A 98 -4.36 4.39 -14.79
CA SER A 98 -5.37 4.45 -15.85
C SER A 98 -6.29 5.67 -15.71
N ALA A 99 -6.65 6.03 -14.48
CA ALA A 99 -7.44 7.23 -14.20
C ALA A 99 -6.68 8.50 -14.62
N LYS A 100 -5.38 8.58 -14.35
CA LYS A 100 -4.54 9.70 -14.79
C LYS A 100 -4.47 9.81 -16.31
N GLU A 101 -4.25 8.70 -17.02
CA GLU A 101 -4.16 8.69 -18.49
C GLU A 101 -5.45 9.19 -19.15
N LYS A 102 -6.62 9.01 -18.52
CA LYS A 102 -7.91 9.53 -19.01
C LYS A 102 -8.15 11.02 -18.73
N LEU A 103 -7.43 11.59 -17.78
CA LEU A 103 -7.53 13.00 -17.37
C LEU A 103 -6.45 13.90 -18.04
N SER A 104 -5.50 13.29 -18.75
CA SER A 104 -4.39 13.94 -19.45
C SER A 104 -4.76 14.23 -20.90
#